data_AF-A0A4Q2Y7V1-F1
#
_entry.id   AF-A0A4Q2Y7V1-F1
#
_cell.length_a   1.000
_cell.length_b   1.000
_cell.length_c   1.000
_cell.angle_alpha   90.00
_cell.angle_beta   90.00
_cell.angle_gamma   90.00
#
_symmetry.space_group_name_H-M   'P 1'
#
loop_
_entity.id
_entity.type
_entity.pdbx_description
1 polymer ?
#
loop_
_entity_poly.entity_id
_entity_poly.type
_entity_poly.pdbx_seq_one_letter_code
_entity_poly.pdbx_strand_id
1 'polypeptide(L)' 'MSSGISSNLETATRDMMAAWARTQDQWRDQKSRQFEETHLAPLPGLLAQSREALSNLETILRKIKHDCE' A
#
# COMPACT_ATOMS: atom_id res chain seq x y z
N MET A 1 14.46 -8.33 -6.18
CA MET A 1 13.29 -9.18 -5.93
C MET A 1 12.45 -8.46 -4.90
N SER A 2 11.27 -7.96 -5.26
CA SER A 2 10.34 -7.38 -4.30
C SER A 2 10.02 -8.45 -3.26
N SER A 3 10.21 -8.14 -1.98
CA SER A 3 9.77 -9.02 -0.90
C SER A 3 8.30 -9.38 -1.06
N GLY A 4 7.93 -10.62 -0.74
CA GLY A 4 6.56 -11.12 -0.91
C GLY A 4 5.52 -10.25 -0.19
N ILE A 5 5.93 -9.52 0.84
CA ILE A 5 5.09 -8.55 1.55
C ILE A 5 4.74 -7.36 0.65
N SER A 6 5.72 -6.81 -0.09
CA SER A 6 5.51 -5.68 -0.99
C SER A 6 4.57 -6.04 -2.15
N SER A 7 4.72 -7.24 -2.74
CA SER A 7 3.85 -7.68 -3.83
C SER A 7 2.41 -7.93 -3.37
N ASN A 8 2.25 -8.44 -2.15
CA ASN A 8 0.92 -8.66 -1.55
C ASN A 8 0.24 -7.32 -1.27
N LEU A 9 0.98 -6.33 -0.75
CA LEU A 9 0.48 -4.99 -0.47
C LEU A 9 -0.02 -4.30 -1.74
N GLU A 10 0.74 -4.38 -2.83
CA GLU A 10 0.37 -3.80 -4.12
C GLU A 10 -0.88 -4.46 -4.70
N THR A 11 -1.00 -5.78 -4.57
CA THR A 11 -2.18 -6.52 -5.04
C THR A 11 -3.42 -6.15 -4.25
N ALA A 12 -3.35 -6.18 -2.91
CA ALA A 12 -4.44 -5.78 -2.04
C ALA A 12 -4.92 -4.35 -2.31
N THR A 13 -3.99 -3.43 -2.59
CA THR A 13 -4.30 -2.04 -2.94
C THR A 13 -5.08 -1.94 -4.25
N ARG A 14 -4.63 -2.66 -5.30
CA ARG A 14 -5.36 -2.68 -6.58
C ARG A 14 -6.76 -3.23 -6.42
N ASP A 15 -6.91 -4.33 -5.70
CA ASP A 15 -8.20 -4.98 -5.48
C ASP A 15 -9.17 -4.07 -4.72
N MET A 16 -8.67 -3.36 -3.71
CA MET A 16 -9.42 -2.36 -2.95
C MET A 16 -9.86 -1.18 -3.83
N MET A 17 -8.97 -0.62 -4.66
CA MET A 17 -9.34 0.47 -5.57
C MET A 17 -10.37 0.02 -6.62
N ALA A 18 -10.26 -1.20 -7.12
CA ALA A 18 -11.25 -1.78 -8.02
C ALA A 18 -12.60 -2.01 -7.32
N ALA A 19 -12.59 -2.42 -6.06
CA ALA A 19 -13.81 -2.53 -5.25
C ALA A 19 -14.44 -1.15 -5.01
N TRP A 20 -13.64 -0.13 -4.69
CA TRP A 20 -14.13 1.23 -4.52
C TRP A 20 -14.83 1.75 -5.77
N ALA A 21 -14.24 1.57 -6.96
CA ALA A 21 -14.85 1.98 -8.23
C ALA A 21 -16.24 1.37 -8.44
N ARG A 22 -16.42 0.08 -8.10
CA ARG A 22 -17.74 -0.59 -8.16
C ARG A 22 -18.71 -0.06 -7.10
N THR A 23 -18.22 0.25 -5.90
CA THR A 23 -19.04 0.82 -4.83
C THR A 23 -19.58 2.19 -5.24
N GLN A 24 -18.78 2.99 -5.94
CA GLN A 24 -19.20 4.29 -6.46
C GLN A 24 -20.31 4.20 -7.53
N ASP A 25 -20.65 3.03 -8.06
CA ASP A 25 -21.81 2.90 -8.94
C ASP A 25 -23.14 3.10 -8.19
N GLN A 26 -23.17 2.76 -6.90
CA GLN A 26 -24.37 2.83 -6.06
C GLN A 26 -24.25 3.89 -4.96
N TRP A 27 -23.04 4.18 -4.48
CA TRP A 27 -22.80 5.11 -3.38
C TRP A 27 -22.10 6.40 -3.89
N ARG A 28 -22.91 7.40 -4.24
CA ARG A 28 -22.46 8.65 -4.90
C ARG A 28 -22.74 9.93 -4.10
N ASP A 29 -23.12 9.79 -2.85
CA ASP A 29 -23.48 10.91 -1.99
C ASP A 29 -22.23 11.66 -1.46
N GLN A 30 -22.47 12.67 -0.64
CA GLN A 30 -21.39 13.45 -0.03
C GLN A 30 -20.50 12.60 0.91
N LYS A 31 -21.06 11.56 1.55
CA LYS A 31 -20.29 10.70 2.45
C LYS A 31 -19.32 9.83 1.69
N SER A 32 -19.69 9.36 0.50
CA SER A 32 -18.78 8.56 -0.32
C SER A 32 -17.57 9.37 -0.79
N ARG A 33 -17.77 10.65 -1.13
CA ARG A 33 -16.66 11.58 -1.44
C ARG A 33 -15.77 11.82 -0.23
N GLN A 34 -16.36 12.12 0.93
CA GLN A 34 -15.61 12.32 2.16
C GLN A 34 -14.79 11.07 2.53
N PHE A 35 -15.36 9.88 2.34
CA PHE A 35 -14.66 8.62 2.58
C PHE A 35 -13.45 8.47 1.67
N GLU A 36 -13.60 8.72 0.37
CA GLU A 36 -12.50 8.67 -0.59
C GLU A 36 -11.38 9.65 -0.23
N GLU A 37 -11.73 10.92 0.00
CA GLU A 37 -10.76 11.98 0.33
C GLU A 37 -10.03 11.70 1.64
N THR A 38 -10.76 11.25 2.67
CA THR A 38 -10.20 11.06 4.02
C THR A 38 -9.37 9.79 4.12
N HIS A 39 -9.81 8.71 3.47
CA HIS A 39 -9.27 7.38 3.71
C HIS A 39 -8.56 6.77 2.50
N LEU A 40 -9.07 6.95 1.28
CA LEU A 40 -8.51 6.28 0.11
C LEU A 40 -7.44 7.09 -0.61
N ALA A 41 -7.67 8.39 -0.81
CA ALA A 41 -6.76 9.29 -1.50
C ALA A 41 -5.34 9.32 -0.87
N PRO A 42 -5.17 9.24 0.47
CA PRO A 42 -3.84 9.19 1.08
C PRO A 42 -3.10 7.84 0.90
N LEU A 43 -3.83 6.74 0.65
CA LEU A 43 -3.25 5.39 0.71
C LEU A 43 -2.10 5.16 -0.27
N PRO A 44 -2.17 5.56 -1.56
CA PRO A 44 -1.05 5.36 -2.47
C PRO A 44 0.27 5.95 -1.97
N GLY A 45 0.21 7.14 -1.36
CA GLY A 45 1.38 7.80 -0.77
C GLY A 45 1.91 7.06 0.46
N LEU A 46 1.03 6.65 1.37
CA LEU A 46 1.40 5.89 2.57
C LEU A 46 2.00 4.51 2.23
N LEU A 47 1.47 3.85 1.19
CA LEU A 47 1.97 2.58 0.70
C LEU A 47 3.35 2.72 0.06
N ALA A 48 3.57 3.77 -0.72
CA ALA A 48 4.88 4.07 -1.29
C ALA A 48 5.94 4.27 -0.20
N GLN A 49 5.62 5.06 0.84
CA GLN A 49 6.49 5.26 2.01
C GLN A 49 6.78 3.96 2.75
N SER A 50 5.74 3.14 2.96
CA SER A 50 5.88 1.84 3.63
C SER A 50 6.79 0.89 2.85
N ARG A 51 6.67 0.85 1.52
CA ARG A 51 7.52 0.05 0.64
C ARG A 51 8.98 0.49 0.70
N GLU A 52 9.22 1.79 0.71
CA GLU A 52 10.57 2.35 0.84
C GLU A 52 11.20 1.95 2.18
N ALA A 53 10.46 2.11 3.29
CA ALA A 53 10.91 1.72 4.62
C ALA A 53 11.24 0.22 4.70
N LEU A 54 10.37 -0.64 4.14
CA LEU A 54 10.61 -2.09 4.07
C LEU A 54 11.87 -2.44 3.27
N SER A 55 12.09 -1.77 2.13
CA SER A 55 13.28 -1.98 1.31
C SER A 55 14.57 -1.58 2.04
N ASN A 56 14.52 -0.48 2.80
CA ASN A 56 15.62 -0.03 3.64
C ASN A 56 15.93 -1.05 4.75
N LEU A 57 14.90 -1.56 5.43
CA LEU A 57 15.05 -2.60 6.46
C LEU A 57 15.69 -3.87 5.88
N GLU A 58 15.24 -4.34 4.72
CA GLU A 58 15.82 -5.51 4.03
C GLU A 58 17.28 -5.31 3.66
N THR A 59 17.67 -4.08 3.34
CA THR A 59 19.06 -3.74 3.03
C THR A 59 19.91 -3.80 4.30
N ILE A 60 19.42 -3.26 5.42
CA ILE A 60 20.12 -3.29 6.71
C ILE A 60 20.25 -4.74 7.20
N LEU A 61 19.17 -5.52 7.17
CA LEU A 61 19.18 -6.92 7.61
C LEU A 61 20.16 -7.76 6.79
N ARG A 62 20.26 -7.54 5.47
CA ARG A 62 21.25 -8.22 4.63
C ARG A 62 22.69 -7.86 4.99
N LYS A 63 22.96 -6.59 5.29
CA LYS A 63 24.29 -6.15 5.75
C LYS A 63 24.66 -6.81 7.08
N ILE A 64 23.77 -6.74 8.08
CA ILE A 64 24.00 -7.38 9.38
C ILE A 64 24.25 -8.88 9.23
N LYS A 65 23.47 -9.57 8.39
CA LYS A 65 23.68 -10.99 8.13
C LYS A 65 25.06 -11.26 7.53
N HIS A 66 25.48 -10.48 6.53
CA HIS A 66 26.80 -10.61 5.92
C HIS A 66 27.92 -10.32 6.93
N ASP A 67 27.76 -9.33 7.81
CA ASP A 67 28.77 -8.97 8.81
C ASP A 67 28.90 -10.02 9.95
N CYS A 68 27.93 -10.93 10.06
CA CYS A 68 27.91 -12.02 11.06
C CYS A 68 28.31 -13.40 10.49
N GLU A 69 28.50 -13.53 9.18
CA GLU A 69 29.06 -14.72 8.50
C GLU A 69 30.57 -14.56 8.30
#